data_AF-R8CID8-F1
#
_entry.id   AF-R8CID8-F1
#
_cell.length_a   1.000
_cell.length_b   1.000
_cell.length_c   1.000
_cell.angle_alpha   90.00
_cell.angle_beta   90.00
_cell.angle_gamma   90.00
#
_symmetry.space_group_name_H-M   'P 1'
#
loop_
_entity.id
_entity.type
_entity.pdbx_description
1 polymer ?
#
loop_
_entity_poly.entity_id
_entity_poly.type
_entity_poly.pdbx_seq_one_letter_code
_entity_poly.pdbx_strand_id
1 'polypeptide(L)'
;MLKSYEYHSSIDDIVIATGLCHFENQEQAEEYAFQLACLEYSEKASDGKYPTIFDFYKQGYTPSEAIDKYYEEQLNHIKFSVKLLS
;
A
#
# COMPACT_ATOMS: atom_id res chain seq x y z
N MET A 1 25.84 2.41 -9.11
CA MET A 1 25.22 2.20 -10.44
C MET A 1 23.77 1.85 -10.18
N LEU A 2 22.81 2.63 -10.69
CA LEU A 2 21.39 2.40 -10.47
C LEU A 2 20.91 1.20 -11.29
N LYS A 3 20.05 0.36 -10.70
CA LYS A 3 19.40 -0.79 -11.34
C LYS A 3 17.94 -0.43 -11.66
N SER A 4 17.42 -1.00 -12.74
CA SER A 4 16.02 -0.81 -13.14
C SER A 4 15.15 -1.90 -12.51
N TYR A 5 14.05 -1.51 -11.88
CA TYR A 5 13.09 -2.41 -11.27
C TYR A 5 11.68 -2.14 -11.80
N GLU A 6 10.95 -3.22 -12.06
CA GLU A 6 9.52 -3.21 -12.27
C GLU A 6 8.84 -3.50 -10.94
N TYR A 7 7.88 -2.67 -10.55
CA TYR A 7 7.05 -2.91 -9.38
C TYR A 7 5.59 -3.11 -9.80
N HIS A 8 4.91 -3.94 -9.03
CA HIS A 8 3.47 -4.14 -9.12
C HIS A 8 2.88 -3.93 -7.73
N SER A 9 1.98 -2.97 -7.59
CA SER A 9 1.14 -2.81 -6.40
C SER A 9 -0.30 -3.16 -6.74
N SER A 10 -0.97 -3.81 -5.81
CA SER A 10 -2.39 -4.10 -5.92
C SER A 10 -3.05 -4.12 -4.56
N ILE A 11 -4.37 -3.92 -4.58
CA ILE A 11 -5.22 -4.09 -3.41
C ILE A 11 -6.18 -5.23 -3.72
N ASP A 12 -6.07 -6.32 -2.95
CA ASP A 12 -6.79 -7.59 -3.16
C ASP A 12 -6.74 -8.13 -4.60
N ASP A 13 -5.68 -7.83 -5.37
CA ASP A 13 -5.51 -8.15 -6.79
C ASP A 13 -6.57 -7.52 -7.75
N ILE A 14 -7.34 -6.51 -7.30
CA ILE A 14 -8.46 -5.94 -8.09
C ILE A 14 -8.00 -4.88 -9.10
N VAL A 15 -7.00 -4.09 -8.74
CA VAL A 15 -6.37 -3.07 -9.59
C VAL A 15 -4.87 -3.23 -9.43
N ILE A 16 -4.15 -3.28 -10.56
CA ILE A 16 -2.70 -3.43 -10.57
C ILE A 16 -2.13 -2.12 -11.10
N ALA A 17 -1.48 -1.33 -10.24
CA ALA A 17 -0.63 -0.25 -10.68
C ALA A 17 0.77 -0.84 -10.94
N THR A 18 1.30 -0.56 -12.13
CA THR A 18 2.61 -1.04 -12.56
C THR A 18 3.49 0.13 -12.97
N GLY A 19 4.78 0.03 -12.70
CA GLY A 19 5.72 1.05 -13.13
C GLY A 19 7.16 0.60 -13.10
N LEU A 20 7.99 1.35 -13.83
CA LEU A 20 9.43 1.13 -13.91
C LEU A 20 10.17 2.28 -13.23
N CYS A 21 11.06 1.95 -12.31
CA CYS A 21 11.87 2.93 -11.57
C CYS A 21 13.33 2.50 -11.45
N HIS A 22 14.21 3.46 -11.16
CA HIS A 22 15.64 3.24 -10.94
C HIS A 22 16.00 3.37 -9.46
N PHE A 23 16.70 2.39 -8.90
CA PHE A 23 17.10 2.36 -7.49
C PHE A 23 18.54 1.87 -7.30
N GLU A 24 19.15 2.18 -6.16
CA GLU A 24 20.51 1.74 -5.84
C GLU A 24 20.54 0.28 -5.41
N ASN A 25 19.47 -0.19 -4.76
CA ASN A 25 19.32 -1.54 -4.25
C ASN A 25 17.84 -1.97 -4.25
N GLN A 26 17.61 -3.24 -3.90
CA GLN A 26 16.28 -3.84 -3.88
C GLN A 26 15.41 -3.30 -2.73
N GLU A 27 16.01 -3.00 -1.57
CA GLU A 27 15.29 -2.49 -0.39
C GLU A 27 14.59 -1.16 -0.70
N GLN A 28 15.29 -0.22 -1.36
CA GLN A 28 14.69 1.04 -1.82
C GLN A 28 13.52 0.83 -2.79
N ALA A 29 13.63 -0.17 -3.67
CA ALA A 29 12.58 -0.49 -4.63
C ALA A 29 11.34 -1.09 -3.96
N GLU A 30 11.54 -1.96 -2.97
CA GLU A 30 10.48 -2.55 -2.14
C GLU A 30 9.77 -1.50 -1.28
N GLU A 31 10.53 -0.61 -0.64
CA GLU A 31 9.97 0.49 0.14
C GLU A 31 9.10 1.41 -0.74
N TYR A 32 9.58 1.76 -1.92
CA TYR A 32 8.82 2.57 -2.88
C TYR A 32 7.54 1.87 -3.35
N ALA A 33 7.62 0.58 -3.72
CA ALA A 33 6.47 -0.20 -4.14
C ALA A 33 5.40 -0.31 -3.04
N PHE A 34 5.84 -0.50 -1.79
CA PHE A 34 4.96 -0.52 -0.64
C PHE A 34 4.28 0.83 -0.38
N GLN A 35 5.01 1.94 -0.51
CA GLN A 35 4.45 3.29 -0.36
C GLN A 35 3.36 3.57 -1.41
N LEU A 36 3.58 3.16 -2.67
CA LEU A 36 2.56 3.32 -3.72
C LEU A 36 1.29 2.51 -3.41
N ALA A 37 1.44 1.27 -2.93
CA ALA A 37 0.30 0.46 -2.54
C ALA A 37 -0.49 1.09 -1.37
N CYS A 38 0.22 1.69 -0.41
CA CYS A 38 -0.39 2.42 0.71
C CYS A 38 -1.19 3.65 0.25
N LEU A 39 -0.68 4.40 -0.73
CA LEU A 39 -1.37 5.55 -1.30
C LEU A 39 -2.66 5.10 -1.99
N GLU A 40 -2.59 4.06 -2.82
CA GLU A 40 -3.78 3.52 -3.50
C GLU A 40 -4.85 3.06 -2.52
N TYR A 41 -4.44 2.47 -1.38
CA TYR A 41 -5.39 2.02 -0.35
C TYR A 41 -6.09 3.22 0.30
N SER A 42 -5.30 4.25 0.64
CA SER A 42 -5.81 5.47 1.24
C SER A 42 -6.80 6.19 0.31
N GLU A 43 -6.54 6.23 -1.00
CA GLU A 43 -7.46 6.77 -2.00
C GLU A 43 -8.78 5.98 -2.05
N LYS A 44 -8.71 4.65 -2.13
CA LYS A 44 -9.93 3.81 -2.14
C LYS A 44 -10.70 3.87 -0.81
N ALA A 45 -10.03 4.05 0.31
CA ALA A 45 -10.68 4.31 1.60
C ALA A 45 -11.41 5.67 1.58
N SER A 46 -10.80 6.71 1.02
CA SER A 46 -11.44 8.02 0.86
C SER A 46 -12.68 7.99 -0.05
N ASP A 47 -12.68 7.12 -1.07
CA ASP A 47 -13.83 6.90 -1.96
C ASP A 47 -14.93 6.01 -1.33
N GLY A 48 -14.76 5.61 -0.06
CA GLY A 48 -15.71 4.79 0.70
C GLY A 48 -15.72 3.31 0.33
N LYS A 49 -14.73 2.84 -0.44
CA LYS A 49 -14.61 1.42 -0.83
C LYS A 49 -14.00 0.56 0.29
N TYR A 50 -13.13 1.15 1.11
CA TYR A 50 -12.50 0.51 2.26
C TYR A 50 -12.75 1.31 3.54
N PRO A 51 -12.66 0.69 4.73
CA PRO A 51 -12.87 1.39 5.99
C PRO A 51 -11.79 2.45 6.23
N THR A 52 -12.22 3.60 6.74
CA THR A 52 -11.33 4.66 7.22
C THR A 52 -11.13 4.55 8.74
N ILE A 53 -10.15 5.28 9.27
CA ILE A 53 -9.97 5.44 10.73
C ILE A 53 -11.28 5.90 11.40
N PHE A 54 -12.06 6.77 10.74
CA PHE A 54 -13.32 7.27 11.28
C PHE A 54 -14.42 6.21 11.34
N ASP A 55 -14.38 5.19 10.48
CA ASP A 55 -15.36 4.11 10.52
C ASP A 55 -15.13 3.18 11.72
N PHE A 56 -13.87 2.99 12.12
CA PHE A 56 -13.56 2.33 13.39
C PHE A 56 -13.96 3.19 14.58
N TYR A 57 -13.78 4.52 14.52
CA TYR A 57 -14.26 5.40 15.58
C TYR A 57 -15.79 5.28 15.79
N LYS A 58 -16.57 5.19 14.70
CA LYS A 58 -18.03 4.96 14.75
C LYS A 58 -18.40 3.60 15.36
N GLN A 59 -17.51 2.61 15.31
CA GLN A 59 -17.69 1.28 15.92
C GLN A 59 -17.37 1.25 17.42
N GLY A 60 -16.91 2.36 18.00
CA GLY A 60 -16.64 2.49 19.45
C GLY A 60 -15.19 2.27 19.85
N TYR A 61 -14.26 2.15 18.89
CA TYR A 61 -12.82 2.09 19.17
C TYR A 61 -12.31 3.43 19.70
N THR A 62 -11.33 3.39 20.61
CA THR A 62 -10.59 4.59 21.00
C THR A 62 -9.77 5.11 19.80
N PRO A 63 -9.36 6.40 19.81
CA PRO A 63 -8.54 6.94 18.71
C PRO A 63 -7.29 6.10 18.40
N SER A 64 -6.58 5.61 19.42
CA SER A 64 -5.40 4.77 19.23
C SER A 64 -5.75 3.41 18.60
N GLU A 65 -6.78 2.73 19.12
CA GLU A 65 -7.21 1.43 18.57
C GLU A 65 -7.74 1.56 17.14
N ALA A 66 -8.43 2.65 16.82
CA ALA A 66 -8.94 2.92 15.48
C ALA A 66 -7.80 3.11 14.46
N ILE A 67 -6.72 3.77 14.87
CA ILE A 67 -5.52 3.94 14.05
C ILE A 67 -4.84 2.58 13.84
N ASP A 68 -4.64 1.82 14.91
CA ASP A 68 -4.00 0.51 14.85
C ASP A 68 -4.80 -0.45 13.95
N LYS A 69 -6.13 -0.46 14.10
CA LYS A 69 -7.03 -1.27 13.26
C LYS A 69 -7.03 -0.83 11.81
N TYR A 70 -7.00 0.47 11.54
CA TYR A 70 -6.90 0.96 10.17
C TYR A 70 -5.61 0.51 9.49
N TYR A 71 -4.46 0.59 10.19
CA TYR A 71 -3.20 0.10 9.63
C TYR A 71 -3.18 -1.42 9.46
N GLU A 72 -3.74 -2.17 10.40
CA GLU A 72 -3.89 -3.64 10.28
C GLU A 72 -4.71 -4.02 9.05
N GLU A 73 -5.87 -3.39 8.85
CA GLU A 73 -6.73 -3.63 7.69
C GLU A 73 -6.06 -3.20 6.38
N GLN A 74 -5.39 -2.04 6.37
CA GLN A 74 -4.61 -1.58 5.22
C GLN A 74 -3.55 -2.62 4.82
N LEU A 75 -2.78 -3.14 5.77
CA LEU A 75 -1.76 -4.16 5.51
C LEU A 75 -2.36 -5.48 5.01
N ASN A 76 -3.53 -5.88 5.49
CA ASN A 76 -4.20 -7.10 5.07
C ASN A 76 -4.67 -7.06 3.61
N HIS A 77 -5.00 -5.87 3.10
CA HIS A 77 -5.52 -5.67 1.75
C HIS A 77 -4.43 -5.36 0.71
N ILE A 78 -3.26 -4.90 1.14
CA ILE A 78 -2.16 -4.51 0.26
C ILE A 78 -1.33 -5.72 -0.15
N LYS A 79 -1.08 -5.85 -1.46
CA LYS A 79 -0.10 -6.79 -2.02
C LYS A 79 0.84 -6.03 -2.94
N PHE A 80 2.14 -6.27 -2.82
CA PHE A 80 3.14 -5.69 -3.72
C PHE A 80 4.21 -6.70 -4.10
N SER A 81 4.82 -6.49 -5.25
CA SER A 81 5.99 -7.25 -5.69
C SER A 81 6.94 -6.38 -6.51
N VAL A 82 8.22 -6.72 -6.46
CA VAL A 82 9.27 -6.02 -7.19
C VAL A 82 10.10 -7.05 -7.96
N LYS A 83 10.44 -6.71 -9.21
CA LYS A 83 11.22 -7.53 -10.12
C LYS A 83 12.37 -6.72 -10.70
N LEU A 84 13.59 -7.23 -10.58
CA LEU A 84 14.77 -6.64 -11.23
C LEU A 84 14.71 -6.87 -12.75
N LEU A 85 14.94 -5.82 -13.53
CA LEU A 85 15.09 -5.91 -14.98
C LEU A 85 16.58 -6.02 -15.33
N SER A 86 16.97 -7.16 -15.91
CA SER A 86 18.33 -7.52 -16.33
C SER A 86 18.72 -6.92 -17.67
#